data_AF-A0A7J6QK87-F1
#
_entry.id   AF-A0A7J6QK87-F1
#
_cell.length_a   1.000
_cell.length_b   1.000
_cell.length_c   1.000
_cell.angle_alpha   90.00
_cell.angle_beta   90.00
_cell.angle_gamma   90.00
#
_symmetry.space_group_name_H-M   'P 1'
#
loop_
_entity.id
_entity.type
_entity.pdbx_description
1 polymer ?
#
loop_
_entity_poly.entity_id
_entity_poly.type
_entity_poly.pdbx_seq_one_letter_code
_entity_poly.pdbx_strand_id
1 'polypeptide(L)'
;MAERFRVVTDRVHAASEGPSTKWQGPFSFVQMADTQLGMYRADEEWSEEVDMASRSISYINRLKPKFVVVCGDLINAWPDQADVRREQVQSYKELMGQIDEDIPLLCLCGNHDVGNRPNSRT
;
A
#
# COMPACT_ATOMS: atom_id res chain seq x y z
N MET A 1 10.23 11.91 -0.94
CA MET A 1 8.99 11.23 -0.51
C MET A 1 7.70 11.79 -1.14
N ALA A 2 7.53 13.11 -1.31
CA ALA A 2 6.27 13.70 -1.78
C ALA A 2 5.80 13.25 -3.18
N GLU A 3 6.70 12.87 -4.10
CA GLU A 3 6.33 12.50 -5.48
C GLU A 3 6.01 11.00 -5.69
N ARG A 4 6.35 10.11 -4.75
CA ARG A 4 6.18 8.65 -4.96
C ARG A 4 4.70 8.23 -4.96
N PHE A 5 3.90 8.83 -4.10
CA PHE A 5 2.49 8.46 -3.92
C PHE A 5 1.59 9.41 -4.72
N ARG A 6 1.06 8.91 -5.82
CA ARG A 6 0.13 9.63 -6.69
C ARG A 6 -1.14 8.80 -6.90
N VAL A 7 -2.28 9.48 -6.90
CA VAL A 7 -3.56 8.85 -7.27
C VAL A 7 -3.59 8.67 -8.78
N VAL A 8 -3.97 7.48 -9.24
CA VAL A 8 -4.11 7.16 -10.66
C VAL A 8 -5.59 7.25 -11.03
N THR A 9 -5.94 8.10 -12.00
CA THR A 9 -7.33 8.36 -12.40
C THR A 9 -7.86 7.36 -13.43
N ASP A 10 -7.00 6.86 -14.31
CA ASP A 10 -7.42 6.03 -15.45
C ASP A 10 -7.20 4.53 -15.23
N ARG A 11 -6.92 4.12 -13.98
CA ARG A 11 -6.54 2.75 -13.58
C ARG A 11 -5.31 2.19 -14.32
N VAL A 12 -4.59 3.03 -15.06
CA VAL A 12 -3.33 2.72 -15.74
C VAL A 12 -2.22 3.51 -15.07
N HIS A 13 -1.28 2.81 -14.44
CA HIS A 13 -0.09 3.45 -13.87
C HIS A 13 1.05 3.43 -14.89
N ALA A 14 1.86 4.47 -15.03
CA ALA A 14 2.98 4.48 -15.99
C ALA A 14 3.99 3.33 -15.79
N ALA A 15 4.12 2.77 -14.57
CA ALA A 15 4.92 1.55 -14.35
C ALA A 15 4.28 0.27 -14.95
N SER A 16 3.00 0.32 -15.32
CA SER A 16 2.34 -0.69 -16.18
C SER A 16 2.56 -0.43 -17.67
N GLU A 17 3.03 0.76 -18.06
CA GLU A 17 3.45 1.10 -19.43
C GLU A 17 4.91 0.74 -19.71
N GLY A 18 5.37 -0.38 -19.15
CA GLY A 18 6.61 -1.00 -19.64
C GLY A 18 6.49 -1.24 -21.16
N PRO A 19 7.61 -1.20 -21.91
CA PRO A 19 7.63 -1.08 -23.38
C PRO A 19 7.02 -2.25 -24.16
N SER A 20 6.39 -3.23 -23.50
CA SER A 20 5.95 -4.46 -24.11
C SER A 20 4.90 -5.18 -23.24
N THR A 21 3.72 -5.41 -23.81
CA THR A 21 2.75 -6.42 -23.32
C THR A 21 3.24 -7.85 -23.54
N LYS A 22 4.37 -8.03 -24.23
CA LYS A 22 5.02 -9.33 -24.45
C LYS A 22 5.89 -9.67 -23.25
N TRP A 23 5.80 -10.92 -22.81
CA TRP A 23 6.61 -11.51 -21.77
C TRP A 23 8.11 -11.46 -22.11
N GLN A 24 8.91 -10.89 -21.21
CA GLN A 24 10.36 -10.71 -21.38
C GLN A 24 11.20 -11.74 -20.61
N GLY A 25 10.56 -12.73 -19.99
CA GLY A 25 11.22 -13.72 -19.12
C GLY A 25 10.54 -13.85 -17.76
N PRO A 26 10.92 -14.87 -16.97
CA PRO A 26 10.36 -15.12 -15.65
C PRO A 26 10.60 -13.92 -14.73
N PHE A 27 9.66 -13.65 -13.83
CA PHE A 27 9.79 -12.60 -12.82
C PHE A 27 9.08 -13.03 -11.53
N SER A 28 9.48 -12.42 -10.41
CA SER A 28 8.77 -12.50 -9.13
C SER A 28 8.09 -11.17 -8.82
N PHE A 29 7.04 -11.24 -8.02
CA PHE A 29 6.35 -10.07 -7.46
C PHE A 29 5.96 -10.39 -6.01
N VAL A 30 5.65 -9.34 -5.24
CA VAL A 30 5.15 -9.49 -3.87
C VAL A 30 3.74 -8.91 -3.79
N GLN A 31 2.83 -9.67 -3.17
CA GLN A 31 1.51 -9.21 -2.78
C GLN A 31 1.48 -9.05 -1.26
N MET A 32 1.09 -7.87 -0.82
CA MET A 32 0.74 -7.53 0.56
C MET A 32 -0.75 -7.20 0.63
N ALA A 33 -1.30 -7.14 1.83
CA ALA A 33 -2.66 -6.67 2.09
C ALA A 33 -2.79 -6.30 3.57
N ASP A 34 -3.82 -5.52 3.89
CA ASP A 34 -4.31 -5.34 5.27
C ASP A 34 -3.22 -4.88 6.25
N THR A 35 -2.42 -3.88 5.86
CA THR A 35 -1.47 -3.28 6.80
C THR A 35 -2.19 -2.57 7.94
N GLN A 36 -3.39 -2.04 7.67
CA GLN A 36 -4.35 -1.51 8.65
C GLN A 36 -3.71 -0.79 9.84
N LEU A 37 -2.81 0.18 9.58
CA LEU A 37 -2.17 0.95 10.65
C LEU A 37 -3.24 1.54 11.57
N GLY A 38 -3.18 1.20 12.85
CA GLY A 38 -4.12 1.65 13.89
C GLY A 38 -5.12 0.59 14.34
N MET A 39 -5.16 -0.58 13.70
CA MET A 39 -6.14 -1.62 13.99
C MET A 39 -5.97 -2.28 15.36
N TYR A 40 -4.74 -2.59 15.78
CA TYR A 40 -4.51 -3.33 17.02
C TYR A 40 -4.79 -2.51 18.28
N ARG A 41 -4.55 -1.21 18.23
CA ARG A 41 -4.72 -0.29 19.36
C ARG A 41 -5.87 0.69 19.16
N ALA A 42 -6.82 0.34 18.30
CA ALA A 42 -8.04 1.11 18.06
C ALA A 42 -7.73 2.62 17.84
N ASP A 43 -6.81 2.89 16.93
CA ASP A 43 -6.36 4.22 16.52
C ASP A 43 -5.55 5.01 17.58
N GLU A 44 -5.29 4.46 18.78
CA GLU A 44 -4.45 5.12 19.81
C GLU A 44 -2.96 5.15 19.43
N GLU A 45 -2.47 4.09 18.79
CA GLU A 45 -1.12 3.98 18.21
C GLU A 45 -1.10 2.89 17.10
N TRP A 46 0.03 2.75 16.40
CA TRP A 46 0.20 1.76 15.32
C TRP A 46 1.64 1.24 15.20
N SER A 47 2.36 1.15 16.33
CA SER A 47 3.77 0.77 16.35
C SER A 47 3.96 -0.70 15.96
N GLU A 48 3.06 -1.59 16.38
CA GLU A 48 3.12 -3.00 16.02
C GLU A 48 2.91 -3.25 14.51
N GLU A 49 1.96 -2.57 13.88
CA GLU A 49 1.73 -2.66 12.43
C GLU A 49 2.92 -2.09 11.65
N VAL A 50 3.51 -0.98 12.13
CA VAL A 50 4.73 -0.41 11.55
C VAL A 50 5.89 -1.40 11.63
N ASP A 51 6.10 -2.07 12.76
CA ASP A 51 7.17 -3.05 12.92
C ASP A 51 7.00 -4.26 11.99
N MET A 52 5.77 -4.78 11.88
CA MET A 52 5.48 -5.90 10.97
C MET A 52 5.70 -5.52 9.51
N ALA A 53 5.19 -4.37 9.08
CA ALA A 53 5.36 -3.90 7.70
C ALA A 53 6.83 -3.52 7.41
N SER A 54 7.56 -2.95 8.37
CA SER A 54 9.01 -2.67 8.24
C SER A 54 9.82 -3.94 7.97
N ARG A 55 9.49 -5.04 8.66
CA ARG A 55 10.12 -6.34 8.41
C ARG A 55 9.82 -6.85 7.01
N SER A 56 8.57 -6.75 6.55
CA SER A 56 8.19 -7.10 5.18
C SER A 56 8.95 -6.28 4.14
N ILE A 57 9.08 -4.97 4.34
CA ILE A 57 9.84 -4.06 3.48
C ILE A 57 11.31 -4.48 3.40
N SER A 58 11.92 -4.87 4.52
CA SER A 58 13.32 -5.35 4.52
C SER A 58 13.53 -6.57 3.61
N TYR A 59 12.57 -7.51 3.60
CA TYR A 59 12.61 -8.67 2.70
C TYR A 59 12.37 -8.27 1.25
N ILE A 60 11.41 -7.37 0.99
CA ILE A 60 11.13 -6.85 -0.36
C ILE A 60 12.38 -6.23 -0.97
N ASN A 61 13.05 -5.35 -0.23
CA ASN A 61 14.25 -4.66 -0.70
C ASN A 61 15.40 -5.62 -0.99
N ARG A 62 15.49 -6.74 -0.24
CA ARG A 62 16.48 -7.80 -0.50
C ARG A 62 16.11 -8.66 -1.71
N LEU A 63 14.83 -8.97 -1.90
CA LEU A 63 14.35 -9.83 -2.98
C LEU A 63 14.31 -9.12 -4.34
N LYS A 64 14.21 -7.78 -4.35
CA LYS A 64 14.11 -6.95 -5.57
C LYS A 64 13.06 -7.49 -6.56
N PRO A 65 11.80 -7.70 -6.13
CA PRO A 65 10.73 -8.14 -7.03
C PRO A 65 10.51 -7.14 -8.16
N LYS A 66 9.87 -7.60 -9.25
CA LYS A 66 9.52 -6.72 -10.37
C LYS A 66 8.57 -5.58 -9.98
N PHE A 67 7.70 -5.84 -9.00
CA PHE A 67 6.83 -4.84 -8.37
C PHE A 67 6.26 -5.40 -7.06
N VAL A 68 5.67 -4.50 -6.27
CA VAL A 68 4.88 -4.80 -5.07
C VAL A 68 3.46 -4.28 -5.28
N VAL A 69 2.46 -5.09 -4.89
CA VAL A 69 1.07 -4.66 -4.82
C VAL A 69 0.55 -4.83 -3.38
N VAL A 70 -0.15 -3.82 -2.87
CA VAL A 70 -0.83 -3.85 -1.57
C VAL A 70 -2.33 -3.83 -1.82
N CYS A 71 -3.00 -4.91 -1.45
CA CYS A 71 -4.40 -5.17 -1.80
C CYS A 71 -5.37 -4.74 -0.70
N GLY A 72 -5.44 -3.44 -0.45
CA GLY A 72 -6.49 -2.85 0.38
C GLY A 72 -6.18 -2.75 1.86
N ASP A 73 -7.08 -2.03 2.54
CA ASP A 73 -7.09 -1.71 3.96
C ASP A 73 -5.69 -1.29 4.44
N LEU A 74 -5.21 -0.22 3.79
CA LEU A 74 -3.86 0.30 3.99
C LEU A 74 -3.69 0.90 5.40
N ILE A 75 -4.73 1.60 5.86
CA ILE A 75 -4.84 2.20 7.17
C ILE A 75 -6.18 1.82 7.81
N ASN A 76 -6.29 1.94 9.13
CA ASN A 76 -7.51 1.57 9.84
C ASN A 76 -8.58 2.69 9.82
N ALA A 77 -8.17 3.95 9.95
CA ALA A 77 -9.09 5.06 10.09
C ALA A 77 -10.00 5.22 8.87
N TRP A 78 -11.31 5.29 9.10
CA TRP A 78 -12.34 5.52 8.08
C TRP A 78 -12.30 6.95 7.52
N PRO A 79 -12.90 7.21 6.34
CA PRO A 79 -12.87 8.55 5.74
C PRO A 79 -13.50 9.67 6.57
N ASP A 80 -14.39 9.35 7.50
CA ASP A 80 -15.03 10.30 8.42
C ASP A 80 -14.16 10.63 9.65
N GLN A 81 -13.08 9.88 9.90
CA GLN A 81 -12.13 10.11 10.99
C GLN A 81 -10.94 11.00 10.56
N ALA A 82 -11.24 12.21 10.08
CA ALA A 82 -10.30 13.05 9.32
C ALA A 82 -8.92 13.29 9.99
N ASP A 83 -8.87 13.48 11.31
CA ASP A 83 -7.62 13.82 12.01
C ASP A 83 -6.68 12.63 12.14
N VAL A 84 -7.12 11.52 12.75
CA VAL A 84 -6.29 10.31 12.84
C VAL A 84 -5.98 9.72 11.47
N ARG A 85 -6.91 9.83 10.52
CA ARG A 85 -6.68 9.38 9.14
C ARG A 85 -5.51 10.11 8.50
N ARG A 86 -5.37 11.43 8.74
CA ARG A 86 -4.25 12.22 8.22
C ARG A 86 -2.91 11.67 8.74
N GLU A 87 -2.86 11.34 10.02
CA GLU A 87 -1.66 10.81 10.69
C GLU A 87 -1.32 9.40 10.17
N GLN A 88 -2.29 8.50 10.11
CA GLN A 88 -2.08 7.15 9.59
C GLN A 88 -1.68 7.15 8.11
N VAL A 89 -2.28 8.00 7.27
CA VAL A 89 -1.87 8.15 5.86
C VAL A 89 -0.42 8.63 5.77
N GLN A 90 -0.02 9.58 6.62
CA GLN A 90 1.35 10.09 6.63
C GLN A 90 2.32 8.98 7.04
N SER A 91 2.05 8.26 8.14
CA SER A 91 2.88 7.13 8.58
C SER A 91 2.94 6.01 7.56
N TYR A 92 1.83 5.67 6.90
CA TYR A 92 1.80 4.68 5.83
C TYR A 92 2.71 5.09 4.66
N LYS A 93 2.64 6.35 4.23
CA LYS A 93 3.50 6.86 3.14
C LYS A 93 4.98 6.88 3.53
N GLU A 94 5.30 7.27 4.76
CA GLU A 94 6.67 7.25 5.28
C GLU A 94 7.22 5.83 5.34
N LEU A 95 6.43 4.90 5.87
CA LEU A 95 6.79 3.49 5.99
C LEU A 95 6.98 2.85 4.62
N MET A 96 5.94 2.84 3.78
CA MET A 96 5.98 2.19 2.46
C MET A 96 6.91 2.90 1.49
N GLY A 97 7.22 4.18 1.74
CA GLY A 97 8.23 4.94 1.01
C GLY A 97 9.65 4.40 1.19
N GLN A 98 9.90 3.54 2.19
CA GLN A 98 11.18 2.86 2.42
C GLN A 98 11.40 1.63 1.54
N ILE A 99 10.39 1.17 0.80
CA ILE A 99 10.61 0.21 -0.29
C ILE A 99 11.59 0.88 -1.26
N ASP A 100 12.50 0.13 -1.87
CA ASP A 100 13.45 0.68 -2.84
C ASP A 100 12.72 1.46 -3.95
N GLU A 101 13.24 2.62 -4.35
CA GLU A 101 12.58 3.50 -5.33
C GLU A 101 12.52 2.90 -6.73
N ASP A 102 13.44 1.98 -7.05
CA ASP A 102 13.46 1.25 -8.31
C ASP A 102 12.38 0.15 -8.36
N ILE A 103 11.76 -0.20 -7.23
CA ILE A 103 10.67 -1.19 -7.17
C ILE A 103 9.32 -0.45 -7.28
N PRO A 104 8.55 -0.67 -8.35
CA PRO A 104 7.19 -0.14 -8.46
C PRO A 104 6.31 -0.61 -7.31
N LEU A 105 5.60 0.33 -6.68
CA LEU A 105 4.64 0.08 -5.60
C LEU A 105 3.24 0.47 -6.06
N LEU A 106 2.32 -0.48 -6.03
CA LEU A 106 0.91 -0.29 -6.35
C LEU A 106 0.10 -0.46 -5.07
N CYS A 107 -0.63 0.59 -4.67
CA CYS A 107 -1.53 0.52 -3.52
C CYS A 107 -2.97 0.54 -4.03
N LEU A 108 -3.73 -0.51 -3.73
CA LEU A 108 -5.16 -0.59 -4.01
C LEU A 108 -5.91 -0.28 -2.74
N CYS A 109 -7.05 0.40 -2.86
CA CYS A 109 -7.89 0.73 -1.72
C CYS A 109 -8.78 -0.46 -1.31
N GLY A 110 -8.87 -0.71 -0.01
CA GLY A 110 -9.87 -1.59 0.59
C GLY A 110 -11.08 -0.79 1.10
N ASN A 111 -11.93 -1.44 1.89
CA ASN A 111 -13.16 -0.82 2.36
C ASN A 111 -12.92 0.26 3.41
N HIS A 112 -11.91 0.13 4.28
CA HIS A 112 -11.54 1.19 5.24
C HIS A 112 -11.02 2.44 4.51
N ASP A 113 -10.33 2.25 3.38
CA ASP A 113 -9.72 3.34 2.63
C ASP A 113 -10.75 4.22 1.91
N VAL A 114 -11.86 3.65 1.43
CA VAL A 114 -12.90 4.38 0.68
C VAL A 114 -14.23 4.49 1.41
N GLY A 115 -14.37 3.90 2.60
CA GLY A 115 -15.60 3.94 3.39
C GLY A 115 -16.72 3.04 2.86
N ASN A 116 -16.37 2.01 2.09
CA ASN A 116 -17.36 1.04 1.63
C ASN A 116 -17.71 0.07 2.77
N ARG A 117 -18.93 -0.49 2.73
CA ARG A 117 -19.33 -1.60 3.60
C ARG A 117 -19.77 -2.77 2.73
N PRO A 118 -19.17 -3.96 2.91
CA PRO A 118 -19.61 -5.15 2.20
C PRO A 118 -21.11 -5.36 2.39
N ASN A 119 -21.81 -5.71 1.32
CA ASN A 119 -23.23 -6.00 1.36
C ASN A 119 -23.53 -7.20 0.44
N SER A 120 -24.74 -7.74 0.49
CA SER A 120 -25.07 -8.95 -0.26
C SER A 120 -25.15 -8.76 -1.78
N ARG A 121 -25.04 -7.54 -2.29
CA ARG A 121 -25.20 -7.21 -3.73
C ARG A 121 -23.89 -6.90 -4.44
N THR A 122 -22.87 -6.49 -3.70
CA THR A 122 -21.56 -6.02 -4.20
C THR A 122 -20.49 -6.45 -3.22
#